data_AF-A0ABD5K1W0-F1
#
_entry.id   AF-A0ABD5K1W0-F1
#
_cell.length_a   1.000
_cell.length_b   1.000
_cell.length_c   1.000
_cell.angle_alpha   90.00
_cell.angle_beta   90.00
_cell.angle_gamma   90.00
#
_symmetry.space_group_name_H-M   'P 1'
#
loop_
_entity.id
_entity.type
_entity.pdbx_description
1 polymer ?
#
loop_
_entity_poly.entity_id
_entity_poly.type
_entity_poly.pdbx_seq_one_letter_code
_entity_poly.pdbx_strand_id
1 'polypeptide(L)'
;MPHAFWKGYLKLSLVTCAVELMPATSDSEKVRFHTLNAKTGNRVISRYVDSVTHKPVRDQDEIKGFEKAEGDYILLEDDELEAVALESTRTIDIDKFVERDNIGWIWYDKPHYLSPADKVGQEAFAVIREAMDKSGVCGLARLVMYRRERAVLLEPRGPGIVLWTLHFGDEVRKPEDYFSNIRGEKPDKKLFSMVRKLIKDKTEDWNPDLLKDPVQRNLKSMIAAKKKKTKAPAKAKSSATPPPTSGNVINIMDALRKSLANEKKQR
;
A
#
# COMPACT_ATOMS: atom_id res chain seq x y z
N MET A 1 0.97 4.36 20.12
CA MET A 1 1.02 2.97 19.62
C MET A 1 0.06 2.85 18.46
N PRO A 2 0.31 1.99 17.46
CA PRO A 2 -0.68 1.69 16.43
C PRO A 2 -2.00 1.30 17.09
N HIS A 3 -3.11 1.84 16.62
CA HIS A 3 -4.43 1.47 17.14
C HIS A 3 -4.96 0.27 16.36
N ALA A 4 -5.43 -0.74 17.09
CA ALA A 4 -6.18 -1.84 16.47
C ALA A 4 -7.42 -1.28 15.79
N PHE A 5 -7.59 -1.59 14.50
CA PHE A 5 -8.78 -1.18 13.74
C PHE A 5 -9.82 -2.30 13.67
N TRP A 6 -9.41 -3.53 13.99
CA TRP A 6 -10.27 -4.71 13.97
C TRP A 6 -9.92 -5.63 15.15
N LYS A 7 -10.95 -6.24 15.73
CA LYS A 7 -10.86 -7.24 16.80
C LYS A 7 -11.80 -8.39 16.48
N GLY A 8 -11.38 -9.60 16.83
CA GLY A 8 -12.17 -10.80 16.61
C GLY A 8 -11.45 -12.02 17.15
N TYR A 9 -11.72 -13.17 16.55
CA TYR A 9 -11.19 -14.45 16.99
C TYR A 9 -10.37 -15.11 15.88
N LEU A 10 -9.23 -15.71 16.22
CA LEU A 10 -8.51 -16.62 15.34
C LEU A 10 -8.93 -18.04 15.72
N LYS A 11 -9.37 -18.82 14.73
CA LYS A 11 -9.82 -20.18 14.91
C LYS A 11 -9.03 -21.12 14.01
N LEU A 12 -8.60 -22.23 14.59
CA LEU A 12 -8.04 -23.38 13.89
C LEU A 12 -8.67 -24.64 14.48
N SER A 13 -9.61 -25.23 13.76
CA SER A 13 -10.38 -26.39 14.24
C SER A 13 -11.03 -26.09 15.61
N LEU A 14 -10.59 -26.73 16.70
CA LEU A 14 -11.10 -26.55 18.06
C LEU A 14 -10.38 -25.46 18.86
N VAL A 15 -9.25 -24.95 18.37
CA VAL A 15 -8.46 -23.94 19.07
C VAL A 15 -8.96 -22.56 18.63
N THR A 16 -9.37 -21.73 19.59
CA THR A 16 -9.83 -20.36 19.35
C THR A 16 -9.16 -19.39 20.30
N CYS A 17 -8.72 -18.23 19.81
CA CYS A 17 -8.17 -17.16 20.65
C CYS A 17 -8.62 -15.77 20.19
N ALA A 18 -8.78 -14.85 21.13
CA ALA A 18 -9.08 -13.46 20.81
C ALA A 18 -7.85 -12.76 20.24
N VAL A 19 -8.03 -12.04 19.14
CA VAL A 19 -6.97 -11.38 18.40
C VAL A 19 -7.36 -9.97 17.98
N GLU A 20 -6.35 -9.15 17.76
CA GLU A 20 -6.49 -7.80 17.24
C GLU A 20 -5.57 -7.58 16.04
N LEU A 21 -6.04 -6.75 15.10
CA LEU A 21 -5.39 -6.49 13.84
C LEU A 21 -5.01 -5.01 13.73
N MET A 22 -3.75 -4.76 13.38
CA MET A 22 -3.16 -3.43 13.23
C MET A 22 -2.52 -3.29 11.85
N PRO A 23 -2.57 -2.13 11.20
CA PRO A 23 -1.85 -1.93 9.93
C PRO A 23 -0.33 -2.08 10.12
N ALA A 24 0.34 -2.82 9.24
CA ALA A 24 1.79 -2.93 9.28
C ALA A 24 2.50 -1.73 8.63
N THR A 25 1.77 -0.94 7.84
CA THR A 25 2.23 0.30 7.20
C THR A 25 1.48 1.51 7.73
N SER A 26 2.15 2.66 7.80
CA SER A 26 1.54 3.93 8.22
C SER A 26 1.87 5.06 7.26
N ASP A 27 0.86 5.89 6.97
CA ASP A 27 1.01 7.16 6.25
C ASP A 27 1.15 8.38 7.19
N SER A 28 1.33 8.16 8.49
CA SER A 28 1.39 9.24 9.50
C SER A 28 2.54 10.22 9.26
N GLU A 29 3.66 9.74 8.72
CA GLU A 29 4.86 10.55 8.47
C GLU A 29 4.80 11.39 7.18
N LYS A 30 3.78 11.16 6.35
CA LYS A 30 3.57 11.88 5.10
C LYS A 30 2.97 13.26 5.41
N VAL A 31 3.56 14.30 4.81
CA VAL A 31 3.01 15.65 4.83
C VAL A 31 1.63 15.64 4.17
N ARG A 32 0.60 15.99 4.95
CA ARG A 32 -0.77 16.17 4.46
C ARG A 32 -1.05 17.65 4.27
N PHE A 33 -1.64 17.98 3.13
CA PHE A 33 -2.10 19.33 2.83
C PHE A 33 -3.60 19.41 3.02
N HIS A 34 -4.05 20.49 3.65
CA HIS A 34 -5.46 20.88 3.59
C HIS A 34 -5.65 21.84 2.43
N THR A 35 -6.74 21.67 1.69
CA THR A 35 -7.15 22.63 0.69
C THR A 35 -7.64 23.88 1.41
N LEU A 36 -7.00 25.02 1.16
CA LEU A 36 -7.39 26.31 1.71
C LEU A 36 -7.90 27.20 0.57
N ASN A 37 -8.89 28.04 0.87
CA ASN A 37 -9.29 29.11 -0.02
C ASN A 37 -8.15 30.14 -0.09
N ALA A 38 -7.60 30.37 -1.28
CA ALA A 38 -6.43 31.23 -1.46
C ALA A 38 -6.67 32.70 -1.06
N LYS A 39 -7.92 33.18 -1.11
CA LYS A 39 -8.28 34.55 -0.74
C LYS A 39 -8.48 34.72 0.76
N THR A 40 -9.14 33.76 1.42
CA THR A 40 -9.53 33.88 2.84
C THR A 40 -8.63 33.12 3.80
N GLY A 41 -7.84 32.16 3.30
CA GLY A 41 -7.04 31.24 4.13
C GLY A 41 -7.86 30.15 4.83
N ASN A 42 -9.19 30.15 4.67
CA ASN A 42 -10.07 29.20 5.35
C ASN A 42 -10.00 27.81 4.71
N ARG A 43 -10.16 26.76 5.53
CA ARG A 43 -10.20 25.38 5.04
C ARG A 43 -11.42 25.14 4.16
N VAL A 44 -11.20 24.54 3.00
CA VAL A 44 -12.26 24.07 2.11
C VAL A 44 -12.82 22.76 2.65
N ILE A 45 -14.16 22.66 2.69
CA ILE A 45 -14.89 21.45 3.04
C ILE A 45 -15.62 20.95 1.80
N SER A 46 -15.70 19.63 1.65
CA SER A 46 -16.47 18.99 0.58
C SER A 46 -17.88 18.68 1.10
N ARG A 47 -18.89 18.80 0.24
CA ARG A 47 -20.27 18.38 0.52
C ARG A 47 -20.86 17.77 -0.75
N TYR A 48 -21.64 16.70 -0.61
CA TYR A 48 -22.37 16.13 -1.74
C TYR A 48 -23.50 17.07 -2.16
N VAL A 49 -23.65 17.22 -3.48
CA VAL A 49 -24.71 18.00 -4.10
C VAL A 49 -25.44 17.09 -5.09
N ASP A 50 -26.75 17.22 -5.13
CA ASP A 50 -27.58 16.47 -6.07
C ASP A 50 -27.26 16.92 -7.51
N SER A 51 -27.08 15.97 -8.42
CA SER A 51 -26.56 16.22 -9.77
C SER A 51 -27.54 17.00 -10.65
N VAL A 52 -28.84 16.95 -10.36
CA VAL A 52 -29.90 17.57 -11.15
C VAL A 52 -30.31 18.92 -10.56
N THR A 53 -30.55 18.96 -9.26
CA THR A 53 -31.01 20.16 -8.55
C THR A 53 -29.87 21.07 -8.12
N HIS A 54 -28.63 20.57 -8.11
CA HIS A 54 -27.42 21.25 -7.62
C HIS A 54 -27.54 21.74 -6.16
N LYS A 55 -28.48 21.18 -5.41
CA LYS A 55 -28.68 21.49 -4.00
C LYS A 55 -27.84 20.57 -3.13
N PRO A 56 -27.32 21.06 -2.00
CA PRO A 56 -26.61 20.21 -1.06
C PRO A 56 -27.53 19.13 -0.49
N VAL A 57 -27.05 17.89 -0.48
CA VAL A 57 -27.74 16.77 0.16
C VAL A 57 -27.39 16.76 1.65
N ARG A 58 -28.29 16.25 2.49
CA ARG A 58 -28.01 16.00 3.92
C ARG A 58 -27.64 14.54 4.07
N ASP A 59 -26.74 14.23 4.99
CA ASP A 59 -26.21 12.88 5.21
C ASP A 59 -27.31 11.80 5.33
N GLN A 60 -28.42 12.12 6.01
CA GLN A 60 -29.57 11.22 6.18
C GLN A 60 -30.39 10.94 4.90
N ASP A 61 -30.24 11.80 3.89
CA ASP A 61 -30.90 11.69 2.58
C ASP A 61 -29.95 11.06 1.53
N GLU A 62 -28.73 10.65 1.93
CA GLU A 62 -27.77 9.98 1.06
C GLU A 62 -28.00 8.46 1.07
N ILE A 63 -28.18 7.86 -0.11
CA ILE A 63 -28.34 6.41 -0.28
C ILE A 63 -27.37 5.87 -1.33
N LYS A 64 -27.05 4.57 -1.26
CA LYS A 64 -26.19 3.92 -2.26
C LYS A 64 -27.06 3.27 -3.34
N GLY A 65 -26.69 3.49 -4.59
CA GLY A 65 -27.31 2.84 -5.75
C GLY A 65 -26.30 1.96 -6.48
N PHE A 66 -26.71 0.76 -6.89
CA PHE A 66 -25.97 -0.06 -7.85
C PHE A 66 -26.57 0.13 -9.25
N GLU A 67 -25.75 0.59 -10.19
CA GLU A 67 -26.19 0.85 -11.57
C GLU A 67 -26.36 -0.48 -12.32
N LYS A 68 -27.61 -0.79 -12.70
CA LYS A 68 -27.93 -1.99 -13.50
C LYS A 68 -27.88 -1.68 -15.00
N ALA A 69 -28.27 -0.47 -15.37
CA ALA A 69 -28.22 0.09 -16.71
C ALA A 69 -28.09 1.62 -16.58
N GLU A 70 -27.74 2.31 -17.67
CA GLU A 70 -27.51 3.76 -17.66
C GLU A 70 -28.70 4.52 -17.05
N GLY A 71 -28.50 5.08 -15.85
CA GLY A 71 -29.52 5.81 -15.09
C GLY A 71 -30.55 4.97 -14.33
N ASP A 72 -30.44 3.64 -14.34
CA ASP A 72 -31.28 2.71 -13.56
C ASP A 72 -30.50 2.14 -12.37
N TYR A 73 -30.89 2.53 -11.16
CA TYR A 73 -30.19 2.20 -9.92
C TYR A 73 -31.04 1.31 -9.03
N ILE A 74 -30.48 0.18 -8.60
CA ILE A 74 -31.01 -0.60 -7.48
C ILE A 74 -30.55 0.09 -6.20
N LEU A 75 -31.51 0.57 -5.41
CA LEU A 75 -31.24 1.17 -4.11
C LEU A 75 -30.81 0.08 -3.13
N LEU A 76 -29.73 0.34 -2.40
CA LEU A 76 -29.22 -0.53 -1.34
C LEU A 76 -29.29 0.27 -0.04
N GLU A 77 -30.17 -0.15 0.87
CA GLU A 77 -30.22 0.47 2.19
C GLU A 77 -28.98 0.07 3.00
N ASP A 78 -28.51 0.98 3.86
CA ASP A 78 -27.34 0.69 4.69
C ASP A 78 -27.61 -0.50 5.63
N ASP A 79 -28.85 -0.69 6.09
CA ASP A 79 -29.28 -1.80 6.95
C ASP A 79 -29.27 -3.14 6.19
N GLU A 80 -29.63 -3.17 4.91
CA GLU A 80 -29.55 -4.39 4.07
C GLU A 80 -28.08 -4.77 3.82
N LEU A 81 -27.22 -3.78 3.57
CA LEU A 81 -25.77 -3.99 3.43
C LEU A 81 -25.13 -4.45 4.75
N GLU A 82 -25.62 -3.95 5.89
CA GLU A 82 -25.17 -4.38 7.21
C GLU A 82 -25.68 -5.77 7.58
N ALA A 83 -26.92 -6.13 7.25
CA ALA A 83 -27.49 -7.45 7.49
C ALA A 83 -26.71 -8.56 6.75
N VAL A 84 -26.35 -8.34 5.48
CA VAL A 84 -25.47 -9.24 4.72
C VAL A 84 -24.07 -9.33 5.36
N ALA A 85 -23.57 -8.23 5.94
CA ALA A 85 -22.27 -8.22 6.61
C ALA A 85 -22.30 -8.87 8.01
N LEU A 86 -23.44 -8.87 8.70
CA LEU A 86 -23.60 -9.37 10.08
C LEU A 86 -23.57 -10.90 10.16
N GLU A 87 -23.95 -11.62 9.10
CA GLU A 87 -23.81 -13.09 9.06
C GLU A 87 -22.34 -13.54 8.99
N SER A 88 -21.41 -12.64 8.61
CA SER A 88 -19.99 -12.94 8.63
C SER A 88 -19.40 -12.75 10.04
N THR A 89 -19.07 -13.87 10.66
CA THR A 89 -18.56 -13.93 12.03
C THR A 89 -17.23 -13.16 12.09
N ARG A 90 -17.01 -12.35 13.13
CA ARG A 90 -15.72 -11.67 13.41
C ARG A 90 -14.63 -12.69 13.79
N THR A 91 -14.40 -13.66 12.93
CA THR A 91 -13.57 -14.84 13.14
C THR A 91 -12.75 -15.07 11.88
N ILE A 92 -11.44 -15.22 12.07
CA ILE A 92 -10.50 -15.68 11.06
C ILE A 92 -10.43 -17.19 11.24
N ASP A 93 -11.17 -17.95 10.41
CA ASP A 93 -11.10 -19.41 10.41
C ASP A 93 -10.05 -19.86 9.38
N ILE A 94 -9.01 -20.56 9.84
CA ILE A 94 -7.96 -21.07 8.95
C ILE A 94 -8.50 -22.30 8.22
N ASP A 95 -8.79 -22.12 6.93
CA ASP A 95 -9.37 -23.15 6.06
C ASP A 95 -8.30 -24.15 5.58
N LYS A 96 -7.11 -23.64 5.20
CA LYS A 96 -6.05 -24.44 4.55
C LYS A 96 -4.67 -23.94 4.94
N PHE A 97 -3.65 -24.76 4.66
CA PHE A 97 -2.25 -24.38 4.76
C PHE A 97 -1.56 -24.51 3.40
N VAL A 98 -0.54 -23.68 3.19
CA VAL A 98 0.28 -23.65 1.98
C VAL A 98 1.72 -23.36 2.35
N GLU A 99 2.66 -23.94 1.62
CA GLU A 99 4.09 -23.66 1.82
C GLU A 99 4.40 -22.18 1.56
N ARG A 100 5.25 -21.59 2.40
CA ARG A 100 5.57 -20.15 2.37
C ARG A 100 6.07 -19.68 1.01
N ASP A 101 6.86 -20.50 0.32
CA ASP A 101 7.48 -20.16 -0.96
C ASP A 101 6.58 -20.38 -2.18
N ASN A 102 5.40 -20.98 -2.00
CA ASN A 102 4.49 -21.31 -3.11
C ASN A 102 3.56 -20.15 -3.51
N ILE A 103 3.47 -19.10 -2.68
CA ILE A 103 2.66 -17.92 -2.99
C ILE A 103 3.54 -16.82 -3.58
N GLY A 104 3.31 -16.52 -4.86
CA GLY A 104 3.98 -15.42 -5.55
C GLY A 104 3.59 -14.03 -5.01
N TRP A 105 4.52 -13.09 -5.06
CA TRP A 105 4.37 -11.70 -4.59
C TRP A 105 3.16 -10.95 -5.19
N ILE A 106 2.70 -11.36 -6.38
CA ILE A 106 1.59 -10.71 -7.10
C ILE A 106 0.24 -10.89 -6.41
N TRP A 107 0.10 -11.89 -5.54
CA TRP A 107 -1.16 -12.18 -4.83
C TRP A 107 -1.35 -11.31 -3.59
N TYR A 108 -0.30 -10.66 -3.08
CA TYR A 108 -0.33 -9.89 -1.85
C TYR A 108 -0.81 -8.46 -2.09
N ASP A 109 -1.76 -7.97 -1.28
CA ASP A 109 -2.29 -6.59 -1.33
C ASP A 109 -1.74 -5.75 -0.16
N LYS A 110 -2.24 -5.98 1.08
CA LYS A 110 -1.88 -5.14 2.25
C LYS A 110 -1.48 -5.97 3.47
N PRO A 111 -0.34 -5.65 4.10
CA PRO A 111 0.09 -6.31 5.33
C PRO A 111 -0.52 -5.68 6.58
N HIS A 112 -0.85 -6.54 7.52
CA HIS A 112 -1.34 -6.21 8.85
C HIS A 112 -0.60 -7.07 9.88
N TYR A 113 -0.45 -6.56 11.10
CA TYR A 113 0.02 -7.35 12.24
C TYR A 113 -1.16 -7.88 13.03
N LEU A 114 -1.17 -9.19 13.23
CA LEU A 114 -2.13 -9.90 14.07
C LEU A 114 -1.43 -10.28 15.38
N SER A 115 -2.05 -9.91 16.50
CA SER A 115 -1.57 -10.21 17.85
C SER A 115 -2.71 -10.67 18.75
N PRO A 116 -2.43 -11.43 19.83
CA PRO A 116 -3.45 -11.80 20.81
C PRO A 116 -4.00 -10.55 21.52
N ALA A 117 -5.33 -10.49 21.67
CA ALA A 117 -6.02 -9.34 22.26
C ALA A 117 -6.07 -9.41 23.80
N ASP A 118 -5.90 -10.59 24.39
CA ASP A 118 -5.89 -10.82 25.83
C ASP A 118 -4.86 -11.86 26.24
N LYS A 119 -4.62 -11.97 27.56
CA LYS A 119 -3.66 -12.91 28.14
C LYS A 119 -4.12 -14.38 28.06
N VAL A 120 -5.42 -14.63 27.97
CA VAL A 120 -5.98 -15.99 27.96
C VAL A 120 -5.74 -16.63 26.59
N GLY A 121 -5.91 -15.86 25.52
CA GLY A 121 -5.68 -16.27 24.14
C GLY A 121 -4.21 -16.32 23.71
N GLN A 122 -3.27 -15.82 24.54
CA GLN A 122 -1.84 -15.81 24.22
C GLN A 122 -1.26 -17.21 23.99
N GLU A 123 -1.62 -18.17 24.84
CA GLU A 123 -1.12 -19.54 24.72
C GLU A 123 -1.62 -20.22 23.43
N ALA A 124 -2.93 -20.17 23.20
CA ALA A 124 -3.54 -20.69 21.98
C ALA A 124 -3.00 -20.02 20.71
N PHE A 125 -2.83 -18.70 20.72
CA PHE A 125 -2.21 -17.95 19.62
C PHE A 125 -0.76 -18.42 19.37
N ALA A 126 0.04 -18.58 20.43
CA ALA A 126 1.42 -19.02 20.34
C ALA A 126 1.53 -20.44 19.78
N VAL A 127 0.64 -21.36 20.19
CA VAL A 127 0.59 -22.73 19.66
C VAL A 127 0.32 -22.73 18.16
N ILE A 128 -0.71 -22.00 17.70
CA ILE A 128 -1.03 -21.90 16.27
C ILE A 128 0.15 -21.31 15.48
N ARG A 129 0.71 -20.18 15.95
CA ARG A 129 1.85 -19.51 15.32
C ARG A 129 3.06 -20.43 15.21
N GLU A 130 3.46 -21.07 16.31
CA GLU A 130 4.65 -21.92 16.37
C GLU A 130 4.47 -23.18 15.52
N ALA A 131 3.28 -23.78 15.51
CA ALA A 131 2.98 -24.94 14.67
C ALA A 131 3.12 -24.59 13.17
N MET A 132 2.61 -23.45 12.74
CA MET A 132 2.78 -22.97 11.36
C MET A 132 4.25 -22.70 11.02
N ASP A 133 4.99 -22.03 11.92
CA ASP A 133 6.40 -21.66 11.68
C ASP A 133 7.29 -22.89 11.56
N LYS A 134 7.17 -23.85 12.49
CA LYS A 134 7.93 -25.10 12.45
C LYS A 134 7.59 -26.00 11.27
N SER A 135 6.36 -25.88 10.76
CA SER A 135 5.92 -26.63 9.58
C SER A 135 6.29 -25.94 8.26
N GLY A 136 6.83 -24.71 8.30
CA GLY A 136 7.19 -23.95 7.09
C GLY A 136 5.98 -23.52 6.25
N VAL A 137 4.80 -23.41 6.86
CA VAL A 137 3.54 -23.11 6.16
C VAL A 137 2.93 -21.79 6.61
N CYS A 138 2.05 -21.28 5.76
CA CYS A 138 1.17 -20.15 6.01
C CYS A 138 -0.28 -20.63 6.01
N GLY A 139 -1.13 -19.99 6.82
CA GLY A 139 -2.57 -20.28 6.87
C GLY A 139 -3.35 -19.45 5.86
N LEU A 140 -4.25 -20.08 5.12
CA LEU A 140 -5.22 -19.41 4.26
C LEU A 140 -6.56 -19.33 5.00
N ALA A 141 -7.13 -18.14 5.06
CA ALA A 141 -8.38 -17.87 5.74
C ALA A 141 -9.20 -16.83 4.99
N ARG A 142 -10.42 -16.60 5.46
CA ARG A 142 -11.23 -15.43 5.10
C ARG A 142 -11.53 -14.62 6.34
N LEU A 143 -11.60 -13.30 6.18
CA LEU A 143 -12.21 -12.43 7.19
C LEU A 143 -12.98 -11.29 6.55
N VAL A 144 -13.96 -10.78 7.29
CA VAL A 144 -14.62 -9.54 6.94
C VAL A 144 -13.94 -8.36 7.60
N MET A 145 -13.42 -7.47 6.76
CA MET A 145 -12.80 -6.20 7.14
C MET A 145 -13.13 -5.13 6.11
N TYR A 146 -13.31 -3.88 6.56
CA TYR A 146 -13.74 -2.78 5.70
C TYR A 146 -15.04 -3.05 4.92
N ARG A 147 -16.04 -3.64 5.60
CA ARG A 147 -17.36 -4.00 5.02
C ARG A 147 -17.29 -5.00 3.84
N ARG A 148 -16.19 -5.74 3.68
CA ARG A 148 -16.03 -6.75 2.62
C ARG A 148 -15.32 -7.98 3.15
N GLU A 149 -15.70 -9.16 2.66
CA GLU A 149 -14.91 -10.38 2.84
C GLU A 149 -13.62 -10.29 2.03
N ARG A 150 -12.52 -10.72 2.63
CA ARG A 150 -11.20 -10.78 2.01
C ARG A 150 -10.60 -12.15 2.23
N ALA A 151 -10.01 -12.71 1.18
CA ALA A 151 -9.05 -13.80 1.32
C ALA A 151 -7.77 -13.26 1.99
N VAL A 152 -7.22 -14.01 2.94
CA VAL A 152 -6.03 -13.60 3.67
C VAL A 152 -5.04 -14.74 3.88
N LEU A 153 -3.77 -14.36 3.95
CA LEU A 153 -2.66 -15.24 4.31
C LEU A 153 -2.13 -14.88 5.69
N LEU A 154 -2.00 -15.87 6.56
CA LEU A 154 -1.41 -15.76 7.88
C LEU A 154 0.02 -16.32 7.83
N GLU A 155 1.00 -15.44 7.91
CA GLU A 155 2.42 -15.78 7.93
C GLU A 155 3.00 -15.59 9.34
N PRO A 156 3.51 -16.65 10.00
CA PRO A 156 4.21 -16.52 11.27
C PRO A 156 5.41 -15.59 11.17
N ARG A 157 5.53 -14.63 12.10
CA ARG A 157 6.65 -13.68 12.11
C ARG A 157 7.01 -13.24 13.52
N GLY A 158 8.14 -13.74 14.03
CA GLY A 158 8.60 -13.42 15.39
C GLY A 158 7.51 -13.78 16.41
N PRO A 159 7.14 -12.88 17.35
CA PRO A 159 6.11 -13.16 18.35
C PRO A 159 4.67 -13.05 17.84
N GLY A 160 4.47 -12.60 16.60
CA GLY A 160 3.15 -12.35 16.01
C GLY A 160 2.92 -13.10 14.69
N ILE A 161 1.87 -12.68 13.98
CA ILE A 161 1.56 -13.13 12.63
C ILE A 161 1.44 -11.90 11.74
N VAL A 162 2.06 -11.94 10.56
CA VAL A 162 1.76 -11.00 9.48
C VAL A 162 0.58 -11.55 8.70
N LEU A 163 -0.52 -10.79 8.71
CA LEU A 163 -1.72 -11.09 7.95
C LEU A 163 -1.70 -10.25 6.68
N TRP A 164 -1.62 -10.91 5.53
CA TRP A 164 -1.71 -10.28 4.23
C TRP A 164 -3.13 -10.38 3.69
N THR A 165 -3.71 -9.26 3.26
CA THR A 165 -4.86 -9.34 2.34
C THR A 165 -4.39 -9.84 1.00
N LEU A 166 -5.19 -10.70 0.37
CA LEU A 166 -4.88 -11.28 -0.93
C LEU A 166 -5.82 -10.72 -2.00
N HIS A 167 -5.30 -10.67 -3.23
CA HIS A 167 -6.12 -10.55 -4.43
C HIS A 167 -6.86 -11.86 -4.69
N PHE A 168 -8.10 -11.77 -5.15
CA PHE A 168 -8.87 -12.92 -5.60
C PHE A 168 -8.33 -13.43 -6.95
N GLY A 169 -8.62 -14.70 -7.25
CA GLY A 169 -8.10 -15.41 -8.42
C GLY A 169 -8.44 -14.76 -9.76
N ASP A 170 -9.53 -14.02 -9.82
CA ASP A 170 -10.04 -13.28 -10.98
C ASP A 170 -9.48 -11.86 -11.09
N GLU A 171 -8.86 -11.32 -10.04
CA GLU A 171 -8.26 -9.98 -10.04
C GLU A 171 -6.85 -9.96 -10.66
N VAL A 172 -6.12 -11.08 -10.54
CA VAL A 172 -4.75 -11.18 -11.04
C VAL A 172 -4.75 -11.59 -12.52
N ARG A 173 -4.26 -10.68 -13.36
CA ARG A 173 -4.17 -10.90 -14.80
C ARG A 173 -3.02 -11.83 -15.16
N LYS A 174 -3.20 -12.60 -16.24
CA LYS A 174 -2.23 -13.58 -16.70
C LYS A 174 -1.04 -12.90 -17.39
N PRO A 175 0.22 -13.24 -17.04
CA PRO A 175 1.40 -12.68 -17.69
C PRO A 175 1.42 -12.86 -19.21
N GLU A 176 0.85 -13.96 -19.72
CA GLU A 176 0.83 -14.33 -21.14
C GLU A 176 0.07 -13.29 -21.98
N ASP A 177 -0.97 -12.68 -21.42
CA ASP A 177 -1.76 -11.64 -22.08
C ASP A 177 -0.94 -10.37 -22.37
N TYR A 178 0.16 -10.17 -21.62
CA TYR A 178 1.03 -8.99 -21.73
C TYR A 178 2.38 -9.29 -22.39
N PHE A 179 2.92 -10.49 -22.17
CA PHE A 179 4.27 -10.85 -22.61
C PHE A 179 4.33 -11.72 -23.86
N SER A 180 3.18 -12.13 -24.42
CA SER A 180 3.10 -12.97 -25.62
C SER A 180 3.90 -12.45 -26.82
N ASN A 181 4.04 -11.13 -26.97
CA ASN A 181 4.79 -10.51 -28.06
C ASN A 181 6.30 -10.34 -27.78
N ILE A 182 6.76 -10.61 -26.56
CA ILE A 182 8.17 -10.50 -26.19
C ILE A 182 8.88 -11.78 -26.62
N ARG A 183 9.67 -11.69 -27.69
CA ARG A 183 10.45 -12.82 -28.20
C ARG A 183 11.64 -13.11 -27.27
N GLY A 184 11.85 -14.39 -26.95
CA GLY A 184 13.02 -14.87 -26.21
C GLY A 184 14.29 -14.84 -27.06
N GLU A 185 14.82 -13.66 -27.35
CA GLU A 185 16.06 -13.50 -28.10
C GLU A 185 17.29 -13.71 -27.20
N LYS A 186 18.32 -14.37 -27.71
CA LYS A 186 19.58 -14.54 -26.98
C LYS A 186 20.36 -13.22 -27.00
N PRO A 187 20.73 -12.66 -25.84
CA PRO A 187 21.48 -11.40 -25.79
C PRO A 187 22.90 -11.58 -26.32
N ASP A 188 23.47 -10.50 -26.88
CA ASP A 188 24.89 -10.46 -27.25
C ASP A 188 25.77 -10.74 -26.02
N LYS A 189 26.75 -11.65 -26.16
CA LYS A 189 27.58 -12.13 -25.04
C LYS A 189 28.40 -11.02 -24.40
N LYS A 190 28.91 -10.07 -25.20
CA LYS A 190 29.76 -8.98 -24.71
C LYS A 190 28.90 -7.97 -23.93
N LEU A 191 27.75 -7.61 -24.48
CA LEU A 191 26.78 -6.74 -23.82
C LEU A 191 26.26 -7.35 -22.52
N PHE A 192 25.88 -8.64 -22.54
CA PHE A 192 25.44 -9.36 -21.35
C PHE A 192 26.48 -9.34 -20.24
N SER A 193 27.75 -9.60 -20.56
CA SER A 193 28.85 -9.57 -19.60
C SER A 193 29.08 -8.17 -19.00
N MET A 194 29.01 -7.12 -19.83
CA MET A 194 29.13 -5.74 -19.36
C MET A 194 27.99 -5.36 -18.42
N VAL A 195 26.74 -5.66 -18.80
CA VAL A 195 25.56 -5.37 -17.97
C VAL A 195 25.61 -6.17 -16.67
N ARG A 196 26.04 -7.43 -16.70
CA ARG A 196 26.19 -8.25 -15.48
C ARG A 196 27.19 -7.67 -14.50
N LYS A 197 28.32 -7.11 -14.98
CA LYS A 197 29.28 -6.39 -14.11
C LYS A 197 28.65 -5.15 -13.50
N LEU A 198 27.96 -4.34 -14.30
CA LEU A 198 27.27 -3.15 -13.82
C LEU A 198 26.20 -3.48 -12.75
N ILE A 199 25.44 -4.56 -12.94
CA ILE A 199 24.47 -5.03 -11.95
C ILE A 199 25.19 -5.40 -10.66
N LYS A 200 26.27 -6.19 -10.74
CA LYS A 200 27.04 -6.60 -9.57
C LYS A 200 27.63 -5.39 -8.83
N ASP A 201 28.19 -4.43 -9.55
CA ASP A 201 28.78 -3.22 -8.98
C ASP A 201 27.73 -2.33 -8.30
N LYS A 202 26.46 -2.44 -8.71
CA LYS A 202 25.31 -1.73 -8.12
C LYS A 202 24.45 -2.58 -7.19
N THR A 203 24.83 -3.83 -6.94
CA THR A 203 24.10 -4.71 -6.02
C THR A 203 24.59 -4.47 -4.61
N GLU A 204 23.68 -4.14 -3.72
CA GLU A 204 23.91 -3.93 -2.29
C GLU A 204 22.87 -4.72 -1.49
N ASP A 205 23.17 -4.99 -0.23
CA ASP A 205 22.24 -5.69 0.66
C ASP A 205 21.03 -4.81 0.96
N TRP A 206 19.86 -5.45 1.08
CA TRP A 206 18.62 -4.75 1.39
C TRP A 206 18.71 -4.01 2.73
N ASN A 207 18.36 -2.73 2.71
CA ASN A 207 18.15 -1.90 3.90
C ASN A 207 16.93 -0.98 3.65
N PRO A 208 16.00 -0.82 4.61
CA PRO A 208 14.94 0.18 4.54
C PRO A 208 15.38 1.59 4.11
N ASP A 209 16.61 1.99 4.43
CA ASP A 209 17.16 3.30 4.05
C ASP A 209 17.31 3.52 2.53
N LEU A 210 17.29 2.45 1.73
CA LEU A 210 17.38 2.53 0.27
C LEU A 210 16.11 3.14 -0.35
N LEU A 211 14.96 3.05 0.33
CA LEU A 211 13.68 3.56 -0.14
C LEU A 211 13.25 4.85 0.57
N LYS A 212 14.07 5.89 0.46
CA LYS A 212 13.73 7.24 0.98
C LYS A 212 12.91 8.02 -0.04
N ASP A 213 11.73 8.49 0.35
CA ASP A 213 10.90 9.38 -0.47
C ASP A 213 11.59 10.76 -0.63
N PRO A 214 12.13 11.09 -1.82
CA PRO A 214 12.81 12.37 -2.04
C PRO A 214 11.83 13.54 -2.02
N VAL A 215 10.57 13.31 -2.41
CA VAL A 215 9.52 14.34 -2.47
C VAL A 215 9.16 14.77 -1.05
N GLN A 216 8.90 13.82 -0.14
CA GLN A 216 8.61 14.12 1.26
C GLN A 216 9.74 14.90 1.94
N ARG A 217 11.00 14.54 1.66
CA ARG A 217 12.18 15.25 2.17
C ARG A 217 12.20 16.71 1.70
N ASN A 218 11.99 16.92 0.40
CA ASN A 218 11.98 18.25 -0.21
C ASN A 218 10.78 19.10 0.28
N LEU A 219 9.62 18.48 0.49
CA LEU A 219 8.45 19.16 1.07
C LEU A 219 8.71 19.58 2.52
N LYS A 220 9.26 18.70 3.36
CA LYS A 220 9.61 19.02 4.75
C LYS A 220 10.61 20.18 4.81
N SER A 221 11.64 20.19 3.96
CA SER A 221 12.63 21.28 3.90
C SER A 221 12.01 22.60 3.42
N MET A 222 11.15 22.57 2.40
CA MET A 222 10.43 23.74 1.90
C MET A 222 9.51 24.35 2.97
N ILE A 223 8.77 23.51 3.71
CA ILE A 223 7.89 23.95 4.81
C ILE A 223 8.72 24.58 5.94
N ALA A 224 9.84 23.96 6.33
CA ALA A 224 10.73 24.50 7.36
C ALA A 224 11.33 25.85 6.96
N ALA A 225 11.77 26.00 5.69
CA ALA A 225 12.29 27.26 5.16
C ALA A 225 11.22 28.36 5.15
N LYS A 226 9.98 28.03 4.76
CA LYS A 226 8.86 28.99 4.80
C LYS A 226 8.54 29.41 6.24
N LYS A 227 8.44 28.48 7.20
CA LYS A 227 8.22 28.80 8.62
C LYS A 227 9.28 29.75 9.20
N LYS A 228 10.55 29.58 8.82
CA LYS A 228 11.64 30.48 9.24
C LYS A 228 11.51 31.87 8.61
N LYS A 229 11.12 31.97 7.33
CA LYS A 229 10.87 33.24 6.65
C LYS A 229 9.66 34.00 7.19
N THR A 230 8.61 33.31 7.66
CA THR A 230 7.45 33.95 8.29
C THR A 230 7.77 34.56 9.67
N LYS A 231 8.85 34.12 10.33
CA LYS A 231 9.35 34.68 11.61
C LYS A 231 10.32 35.86 11.44
N ALA A 232 10.78 36.15 10.23
CA ALA A 232 11.60 37.32 9.93
C ALA A 232 10.71 38.41 9.29
N PRO A 233 10.86 39.71 9.65
CA PRO A 233 10.08 40.76 9.01
C PRO A 233 10.35 40.76 7.50
N ALA A 234 9.28 40.59 6.72
CA ALA A 234 9.35 40.36 5.29
C ALA A 234 9.81 41.63 4.55
N LYS A 235 11.05 41.65 4.05
CA LYS A 235 11.42 42.50 2.91
C LYS A 235 11.07 41.73 1.63
N ALA A 236 9.98 42.14 1.01
CA ALA A 236 9.59 41.68 -0.32
C ALA A 236 10.58 42.17 -1.37
N LYS A 237 11.10 41.27 -2.21
CA LYS A 237 11.43 41.57 -3.61
C LYS A 237 11.09 40.36 -4.47
N SER A 238 10.17 40.59 -5.39
CA SER A 238 9.82 39.76 -6.54
C SER A 238 10.86 39.91 -7.65
N SER A 239 11.22 38.80 -8.29
CA SER A 239 11.40 38.64 -9.75
C SER A 239 12.15 37.34 -10.02
N ALA A 240 11.56 36.46 -10.84
CA ALA A 240 12.30 35.45 -11.56
C ALA A 240 11.50 35.04 -12.80
N THR A 241 11.98 35.49 -13.95
CA THR A 241 11.61 35.04 -15.30
C THR A 241 12.03 33.57 -15.48
N PRO A 242 11.29 32.72 -16.22
CA PRO A 242 11.71 31.34 -16.46
C PRO A 242 12.78 31.26 -17.57
N PRO A 243 13.84 30.44 -17.43
CA PRO A 243 14.72 30.10 -18.54
C PRO A 243 14.11 29.01 -19.45
N PRO A 244 14.40 29.00 -20.76
CA PRO A 244 13.89 28.00 -21.70
C PRO A 244 14.55 26.64 -21.46
N THR A 245 13.74 25.58 -21.47
CA THR A 245 14.23 24.20 -21.39
C THR A 245 14.43 23.68 -22.82
N SER A 246 15.67 23.53 -23.27
CA SER A 246 15.99 22.75 -24.47
C SER A 246 16.15 21.28 -24.08
N GLY A 247 15.33 20.42 -24.68
CA GLY A 247 15.42 18.98 -24.53
C GLY A 247 16.63 18.44 -25.29
N ASN A 248 17.68 18.05 -24.56
CA ASN A 248 18.81 17.32 -25.13
C ASN A 248 18.59 15.83 -24.85
N VAL A 249 18.19 15.07 -25.89
CA VAL A 249 18.07 13.61 -25.79
C VAL A 249 19.48 13.03 -25.74
N ILE A 250 19.89 12.60 -24.54
CA ILE A 250 21.19 12.00 -24.32
C ILE A 250 21.15 10.54 -24.76
N ASN A 251 21.98 10.17 -25.75
CA ASN A 251 22.21 8.78 -26.13
C ASN A 251 22.83 8.02 -24.94
N ILE A 252 22.10 7.02 -24.44
CA ILE A 252 22.44 6.23 -23.24
C ILE A 252 23.86 5.64 -23.31
N MET A 253 24.34 5.31 -24.52
CA MET A 253 25.70 4.78 -24.74
C MET A 253 26.80 5.80 -24.41
N ASP A 254 26.57 7.07 -24.75
CA ASP A 254 27.52 8.15 -24.49
C ASP A 254 27.47 8.62 -23.03
N ALA A 255 26.29 8.60 -22.41
CA ALA A 255 26.14 8.85 -20.98
C ALA A 255 26.90 7.81 -20.13
N LEU A 256 26.76 6.53 -20.48
CA LEU A 256 27.41 5.45 -19.74
C LEU A 256 28.93 5.47 -19.91
N ARG A 257 29.43 5.68 -21.14
CA ARG A 257 30.87 5.83 -21.40
C ARG A 257 31.49 7.03 -20.68
N LYS A 258 30.80 8.17 -20.66
CA LYS A 258 31.26 9.37 -19.93
C LYS A 258 31.26 9.17 -18.42
N SER A 259 30.26 8.48 -17.86
CA SER A 259 30.19 8.19 -16.42
C SER A 259 31.37 7.31 -15.98
N LEU A 260 31.68 6.25 -16.74
CA LEU A 260 32.79 5.33 -16.45
C LEU A 260 34.18 5.96 -16.64
N ALA A 261 34.32 6.92 -17.55
CA ALA A 261 35.57 7.63 -17.78
C ALA A 261 35.86 8.69 -16.70
N ASN A 262 34.83 9.34 -16.16
CA ASN A 262 34.98 10.35 -15.12
C ASN A 262 35.29 9.75 -13.74
N GLU A 263 34.79 8.55 -13.43
CA GLU A 263 35.11 7.83 -12.19
C GLU A 263 36.58 7.39 -12.10
N LYS A 264 37.24 7.15 -13.25
CA LYS A 264 38.67 6.85 -13.33
C LYS A 264 39.58 8.05 -13.09
N LYS A 265 39.07 9.28 -13.15
CA LYS A 265 39.83 10.52 -12.92
C LYS A 265 39.75 11.03 -11.48
N GLN A 266 38.89 10.45 -10.64
CA GLN A 266 38.72 10.82 -9.22
C GLN A 266 39.30 9.77 -8.26
N ARG A 267 40.07 8.81 -8.76
CA ARG A 267 40.91 7.89 -7.97
C ARG A 267 42.37 8.16 -8.23
#